data_AF-A0A7V6HCN3-F1
#
_entry.id   AF-A0A7V6HCN3-F1
#
_cell.length_a   1.000
_cell.length_b   1.000
_cell.length_c   1.000
_cell.angle_alpha   90.00
_cell.angle_beta   90.00
_cell.angle_gamma   90.00
#
_symmetry.space_group_name_H-M   'P 1'
#
loop_
_entity.id
_entity.type
_entity.pdbx_description
1 polymer ?
#
loop_
_entity_poly.entity_id
_entity_poly.type
_entity_poly.pdbx_seq_one_letter_code
_entity_poly.pdbx_strand_id
1 'polypeptide(L)'
;MKALMTTVLLLFLAFTIVPGTGPVDMNPDWMEVEEGKILTVRLPANPTTGYEWTFSISDPEVLELITSEYTPDAGSENLDGAGGTWTASFRGTASGLATLTLTYAASYDPTMVGDQVDILVNVLDDLSLLTINVDEGALPWYESNPDKTVLVIRLPANETTGYAWQYTIEPEILELVTATYEEDSSAEQLLGAGGTWIASFRGVPGSSGEAALVLKYQRSEDANATETRVLTIQVSEDGVLEVLATATLN
;
A
#
# COMPACT_ATOMS: atom_id res chain seq x y z
N MET A 1 24.62 -5.02 51.20
CA MET A 1 23.94 -5.54 50.00
C MET A 1 24.03 -4.47 48.94
N LYS A 2 24.92 -4.64 47.96
CA LYS A 2 25.06 -3.70 46.83
C LYS A 2 24.19 -4.25 45.71
N ALA A 3 23.15 -3.50 45.33
CA ALA A 3 22.28 -3.87 44.23
C ALA A 3 23.10 -3.86 42.93
N LEU A 4 23.08 -4.97 42.23
CA LEU A 4 23.71 -5.18 40.94
C LEU A 4 22.87 -4.41 39.91
N MET A 5 23.42 -3.32 39.37
CA MET A 5 22.79 -2.52 38.31
C MET A 5 23.06 -3.21 36.98
N THR A 6 22.06 -3.92 36.46
CA THR A 6 22.15 -4.57 35.14
C THR A 6 22.13 -3.50 34.06
N THR A 7 23.30 -3.17 33.54
CA THR A 7 23.47 -2.31 32.36
C THR A 7 23.04 -3.11 31.12
N VAL A 8 21.89 -2.76 30.54
CA VAL A 8 21.50 -3.22 29.20
C VAL A 8 22.35 -2.43 28.20
N LEU A 9 23.25 -3.13 27.53
CA LEU A 9 24.09 -2.58 26.48
C LEU A 9 23.23 -2.45 25.20
N LEU A 10 22.66 -1.27 24.98
CA LEU A 10 22.03 -0.88 23.71
C LEU A 10 23.12 -0.86 22.63
N LEU A 11 23.14 -1.90 21.79
CA LEU A 11 23.96 -1.92 20.58
C LEU A 11 23.34 -0.92 19.59
N PHE A 12 23.88 0.29 19.54
CA PHE A 12 23.58 1.23 18.47
C PHE A 12 24.20 0.68 17.18
N LEU A 13 23.38 0.03 16.34
CA LEU A 13 23.74 -0.17 14.95
C LEU A 13 23.71 1.23 14.30
N ALA A 14 24.89 1.79 14.06
CA ALA A 14 25.04 3.08 13.40
C ALA A 14 24.59 2.93 11.94
N PHE A 15 23.32 3.22 11.67
CA PHE A 15 22.85 3.49 10.31
C PHE A 15 23.17 4.95 9.99
N THR A 16 23.78 5.19 8.84
CA THR A 16 23.99 6.54 8.34
C THR A 16 22.63 7.21 8.16
N ILE A 17 22.34 8.20 9.01
CA ILE A 17 21.17 9.06 8.89
C ILE A 17 21.29 9.75 7.53
N VAL A 18 20.48 9.34 6.55
CA VAL A 18 20.22 10.15 5.38
C VAL A 18 19.40 11.35 5.88
N PRO A 19 19.94 12.59 5.84
CA PRO A 19 19.19 13.74 6.31
C PRO A 19 18.08 14.03 5.29
N GLY A 20 16.84 13.69 5.62
CA GLY A 20 15.70 13.95 4.72
C GLY A 20 14.37 13.31 5.09
N THR A 21 14.35 12.29 5.96
CA THR A 21 13.11 11.66 6.39
C THR A 21 12.99 11.75 7.90
N GLY A 22 12.20 12.73 8.38
CA GLY A 22 11.56 12.57 9.69
C GLY A 22 10.65 11.34 9.65
N PRO A 23 10.05 10.91 10.79
CA PRO A 23 8.91 10.02 10.72
C PRO A 23 7.88 10.69 9.82
N VAL A 24 7.76 10.19 8.59
CA VAL A 24 6.62 10.52 7.74
C VAL A 24 5.42 10.10 8.55
N ASP A 25 4.45 10.99 8.69
CA ASP A 25 3.14 10.67 9.25
C ASP A 25 2.47 9.69 8.27
N MET A 26 2.96 8.45 8.29
CA MET A 26 2.52 7.37 7.42
C MET A 26 1.28 6.80 8.08
N ASN A 27 0.17 7.49 7.92
CA ASN A 27 -1.14 6.86 8.04
C ASN A 27 -1.70 6.66 6.62
N PRO A 28 -1.12 5.73 5.84
CA PRO A 28 -1.62 5.45 4.50
C PRO A 28 -3.02 4.86 4.61
N ASP A 29 -3.90 5.05 3.63
CA ASP A 29 -5.32 4.60 3.72
C ASP A 29 -5.49 3.10 4.06
N TRP A 30 -4.51 2.28 3.71
CA TRP A 30 -4.47 0.85 4.00
C TRP A 30 -4.15 0.53 5.47
N MET A 31 -3.86 1.53 6.31
CA MET A 31 -3.50 1.33 7.71
C MET A 31 -3.94 2.49 8.60
N GLU A 32 -4.31 2.18 9.84
CA GLU A 32 -4.72 3.18 10.81
C GLU A 32 -4.31 2.78 12.23
N VAL A 33 -3.88 3.75 13.04
CA VAL A 33 -3.71 3.55 14.48
C VAL A 33 -4.76 4.36 15.25
N GLU A 34 -5.83 3.68 15.68
CA GLU A 34 -6.92 4.29 16.45
C GLU A 34 -6.52 4.52 17.91
N GLU A 35 -6.63 5.77 18.37
CA GLU A 35 -6.33 6.23 19.73
C GLU A 35 -4.97 5.76 20.29
N GLY A 36 -4.00 5.43 19.42
CA GLY A 36 -2.73 4.86 19.84
C GLY A 36 -2.88 3.48 20.49
N LYS A 37 -3.90 2.69 20.16
CA LYS A 37 -4.15 1.38 20.82
C LYS A 37 -4.43 0.24 19.86
N ILE A 38 -5.10 0.54 18.75
CA ILE A 38 -5.53 -0.46 17.78
C ILE A 38 -4.89 -0.12 16.45
N LEU A 39 -4.04 -1.03 15.95
CA LEU A 39 -3.53 -1.00 14.59
C LEU A 39 -4.51 -1.75 13.70
N THR A 40 -5.14 -1.09 12.74
CA THR A 40 -5.98 -1.70 11.72
C THR A 40 -5.25 -1.66 10.38
N VAL A 41 -5.21 -2.78 9.67
CA VAL A 41 -4.61 -2.92 8.33
C VAL A 41 -5.67 -3.40 7.36
N ARG A 42 -5.69 -2.85 6.14
CA ARG A 42 -6.68 -3.04 5.07
C ARG A 42 -5.94 -3.30 3.75
N LEU A 43 -5.87 -4.54 3.31
CA LEU A 43 -5.10 -4.93 2.11
C LEU A 43 -6.02 -5.52 1.04
N PRO A 44 -5.79 -5.24 -0.25
CA PRO A 44 -6.52 -5.88 -1.33
C PRO A 44 -6.38 -7.41 -1.26
N ALA A 45 -7.47 -8.13 -1.48
CA ALA A 45 -7.48 -9.58 -1.48
C ALA A 45 -8.43 -10.10 -2.57
N ASN A 46 -8.08 -11.21 -3.21
CA ASN A 46 -8.99 -11.89 -4.12
C ASN A 46 -9.03 -13.40 -3.81
N PRO A 47 -9.92 -13.84 -2.91
CA PRO A 47 -10.02 -15.25 -2.50
C PRO A 47 -10.26 -16.22 -3.65
N THR A 48 -10.82 -15.76 -4.78
CA THR A 48 -11.11 -16.62 -5.95
C THR A 48 -9.84 -17.11 -6.66
N THR A 49 -8.70 -16.45 -6.43
CA THR A 49 -7.39 -16.83 -6.95
C THR A 49 -6.71 -17.95 -6.14
N GLY A 50 -7.21 -18.23 -4.93
CA GLY A 50 -6.57 -19.14 -3.98
C GLY A 50 -5.43 -18.52 -3.15
N TYR A 51 -5.17 -17.22 -3.32
CA TYR A 51 -4.25 -16.45 -2.48
C TYR A 51 -4.99 -15.87 -1.28
N GLU A 52 -4.30 -15.82 -0.14
CA GLU A 52 -4.85 -15.29 1.10
C GLU A 52 -3.77 -14.53 1.88
N TRP A 53 -4.21 -13.53 2.65
CA TRP A 53 -3.37 -12.86 3.63
C TRP A 53 -3.25 -13.73 4.89
N THR A 54 -2.00 -13.97 5.29
CA THR A 54 -1.65 -14.57 6.57
C THR A 54 -0.79 -13.59 7.36
N PHE A 55 -0.64 -13.82 8.66
CA PHE A 55 0.19 -12.96 9.50
C PHE A 55 1.05 -13.77 10.48
N SER A 56 2.16 -13.17 10.91
CA SER A 56 2.95 -13.63 12.04
C SER A 56 3.37 -12.44 12.91
N ILE A 57 3.45 -12.66 14.21
CA ILE A 57 3.83 -11.64 15.20
C ILE A 57 5.10 -12.14 15.90
N SER A 58 6.16 -11.34 15.90
CA SER A 58 7.44 -11.74 16.50
C SER A 58 7.36 -11.90 18.02
N ASP A 59 6.51 -11.11 18.68
CA ASP A 59 6.28 -11.15 20.13
C ASP A 59 4.77 -11.07 20.45
N PRO A 60 4.11 -12.21 20.69
CA PRO A 60 2.68 -12.25 20.99
C PRO A 60 2.33 -11.78 22.41
N GLU A 61 3.31 -11.48 23.28
CA GLU A 61 3.04 -10.81 24.57
C GLU A 61 2.86 -9.30 24.37
N VAL A 62 3.47 -8.73 23.32
CA VAL A 62 3.44 -7.30 22.99
C VAL A 62 2.27 -6.94 22.08
N LEU A 63 1.96 -7.78 21.09
CA LEU A 63 0.93 -7.51 20.09
C LEU A 63 0.00 -8.72 19.89
N GLU A 64 -1.30 -8.46 19.83
CA GLU A 64 -2.38 -9.46 19.74
C GLU A 64 -3.30 -9.18 18.54
N LEU A 65 -3.71 -10.21 17.80
CA LEU A 65 -4.80 -10.10 16.82
C LEU A 65 -6.15 -9.97 17.54
N ILE A 66 -6.95 -8.96 17.18
CA ILE A 66 -8.33 -8.79 17.64
C ILE A 66 -9.31 -9.41 16.63
N THR A 67 -9.22 -9.01 15.37
CA THR A 67 -10.15 -9.39 14.28
C THR A 67 -9.40 -9.55 12.96
N SER A 68 -9.94 -10.39 12.08
CA SER A 68 -9.48 -10.58 10.71
C SER A 68 -10.69 -11.01 9.87
N GLU A 69 -10.99 -10.27 8.81
CA GLU A 69 -12.12 -10.53 7.92
C GLU A 69 -11.85 -10.11 6.48
N TYR A 70 -12.59 -10.71 5.55
CA TYR A 70 -12.61 -10.31 4.15
C TYR A 70 -13.96 -9.71 3.81
N THR A 71 -13.94 -8.56 3.13
CA THR A 71 -15.14 -7.88 2.62
C THR A 71 -15.02 -7.73 1.11
N PRO A 72 -15.95 -8.26 0.29
CA PRO A 72 -15.97 -8.00 -1.15
C PRO A 72 -16.10 -6.51 -1.47
N ASP A 73 -15.57 -6.06 -2.60
CA ASP A 73 -15.75 -4.67 -3.03
C ASP A 73 -17.24 -4.35 -3.26
N ALA A 74 -17.65 -3.12 -2.93
CA ALA A 74 -19.06 -2.71 -3.02
C ALA A 74 -19.59 -2.88 -4.46
N GLY A 75 -20.76 -3.52 -4.59
CA GLY A 75 -21.38 -3.80 -5.90
C GLY A 75 -20.76 -4.99 -6.65
N SER A 76 -19.80 -5.70 -6.04
CA SER A 76 -19.18 -6.90 -6.62
C SER A 76 -19.64 -8.20 -5.95
N GLU A 77 -20.64 -8.16 -5.06
CA GLU A 77 -20.98 -9.25 -4.15
C GLU A 77 -21.45 -10.54 -4.86
N ASN A 78 -21.78 -10.45 -6.15
CA ASN A 78 -22.23 -11.58 -6.98
C ASN A 78 -21.39 -11.76 -8.27
N LEU A 79 -20.21 -11.14 -8.34
CA LEU A 79 -19.34 -11.23 -9.51
C LEU A 79 -18.23 -12.24 -9.26
N ASP A 80 -18.26 -13.35 -10.01
CA ASP A 80 -17.19 -14.35 -9.98
C ASP A 80 -15.86 -13.70 -10.39
N GLY A 81 -14.84 -13.87 -9.55
CA GLY A 81 -13.50 -13.31 -9.79
C GLY A 81 -13.27 -11.91 -9.22
N ALA A 82 -14.30 -11.24 -8.68
CA ALA A 82 -14.12 -9.94 -8.04
C ALA A 82 -13.30 -10.04 -6.75
N GLY A 83 -12.45 -9.04 -6.56
CA GLY A 83 -11.66 -8.88 -5.34
C GLY A 83 -12.47 -8.24 -4.21
N GLY A 84 -11.73 -7.87 -3.18
CA GLY A 84 -12.22 -7.20 -2.01
C GLY A 84 -11.08 -6.74 -1.13
N THR A 85 -11.39 -6.48 0.12
CA THR A 85 -10.43 -6.02 1.12
C THR A 85 -10.36 -7.02 2.27
N TRP A 86 -9.16 -7.48 2.58
CA TRP A 86 -8.85 -8.14 3.84
C TRP A 86 -8.53 -7.08 4.90
N THR A 87 -9.24 -7.12 6.02
CA THR A 87 -9.07 -6.19 7.13
C THR A 87 -8.69 -6.95 8.40
N ALA A 88 -7.63 -6.54 9.08
CA ALA A 88 -7.23 -7.09 10.37
C ALA A 88 -6.88 -6.00 11.37
N SER A 89 -7.29 -6.18 12.62
CA SER A 89 -7.01 -5.26 13.72
C SER A 89 -6.18 -5.94 14.80
N PHE A 90 -5.20 -5.23 15.33
CA PHE A 90 -4.23 -5.68 16.30
C PHE A 90 -4.18 -4.73 17.50
N ARG A 91 -3.96 -5.27 18.71
CA ARG A 91 -3.87 -4.50 19.96
C ARG A 91 -2.51 -4.66 20.60
N GLY A 92 -1.95 -3.56 21.09
CA GLY A 92 -0.81 -3.60 22.00
C GLY A 92 -1.21 -4.11 23.39
N THR A 93 -0.59 -5.17 23.87
CA THR A 93 -0.95 -5.85 25.14
C THR A 93 0.09 -5.67 26.24
N ALA A 94 1.36 -5.47 25.88
CA ALA A 94 2.44 -5.19 26.80
C ALA A 94 3.46 -4.24 26.17
N SER A 95 4.19 -3.51 27.01
CA SER A 95 5.23 -2.62 26.49
C SER A 95 6.38 -3.42 25.89
N GLY A 96 6.79 -3.06 24.67
CA GLY A 96 7.84 -3.76 23.94
C GLY A 96 7.84 -3.45 22.45
N LEU A 97 8.75 -4.10 21.72
CA LEU A 97 8.82 -4.06 20.27
C LEU A 97 8.26 -5.36 19.70
N ALA A 98 7.41 -5.26 18.69
CA ALA A 98 6.96 -6.41 17.91
C ALA A 98 7.02 -6.09 16.42
N THR A 99 7.41 -7.07 15.62
CA THR A 99 7.25 -7.05 14.17
C THR A 99 5.98 -7.81 13.82
N LEU A 100 5.06 -7.15 13.12
CA LEU A 100 3.93 -7.77 12.45
C LEU A 100 4.32 -8.01 10.99
N THR A 101 4.35 -9.26 10.57
CA THR A 101 4.60 -9.65 9.18
C THR A 101 3.30 -10.16 8.57
N LEU A 102 2.88 -9.56 7.46
CA LEU A 102 1.73 -9.95 6.65
C LEU A 102 2.24 -10.56 5.35
N THR A 103 1.65 -11.66 4.91
CA THR A 103 2.08 -12.38 3.71
C THR A 103 0.88 -12.78 2.86
N TYR A 104 0.85 -12.36 1.59
CA TYR A 104 -0.16 -12.72 0.61
C TYR A 104 0.34 -13.84 -0.29
N ALA A 105 0.02 -15.09 0.07
CA ALA A 105 0.55 -16.26 -0.62
C ALA A 105 -0.56 -17.22 -1.04
N ALA A 106 -0.24 -18.07 -2.02
CA ALA A 106 -1.12 -19.16 -2.44
C ALA A 106 -1.30 -20.17 -1.30
N SER A 107 -2.52 -20.26 -0.77
CA SER A 107 -2.87 -21.21 0.31
C SER A 107 -2.61 -22.67 -0.06
N TYR A 108 -2.59 -22.98 -1.36
CA TYR A 108 -2.44 -24.33 -1.91
C TYR A 108 -0.99 -24.67 -2.33
N ASP A 109 -0.07 -23.70 -2.37
CA ASP A 109 1.33 -23.93 -2.74
C ASP A 109 2.29 -23.04 -1.93
N PRO A 110 2.89 -23.57 -0.85
CA PRO A 110 3.78 -22.81 0.02
C PRO A 110 5.14 -22.49 -0.61
N THR A 111 5.42 -22.96 -1.84
CA THR A 111 6.63 -22.63 -2.57
C THR A 111 6.49 -21.38 -3.43
N MET A 112 5.26 -20.90 -3.61
CA MET A 112 5.01 -19.60 -4.24
C MET A 112 5.32 -18.50 -3.22
N VAL A 113 6.31 -17.66 -3.54
CA VAL A 113 6.61 -16.47 -2.74
C VAL A 113 5.45 -15.50 -2.91
N GLY A 114 4.89 -15.08 -1.78
CA GLY A 114 3.81 -14.11 -1.71
C GLY A 114 4.32 -12.71 -1.45
N ASP A 115 3.49 -11.71 -1.71
CA ASP A 115 3.82 -10.33 -1.36
C ASP A 115 3.87 -10.15 0.17
N GLN A 116 4.84 -9.40 0.69
CA GLN A 116 5.03 -9.21 2.13
C GLN A 116 4.87 -7.74 2.57
N VAL A 117 4.28 -7.54 3.75
CA VAL A 117 4.30 -6.26 4.49
C VAL A 117 4.84 -6.53 5.89
N ASP A 118 5.95 -5.88 6.26
CA ASP A 118 6.51 -5.92 7.60
C ASP A 118 6.32 -4.57 8.30
N ILE A 119 5.65 -4.59 9.45
CA ILE A 119 5.36 -3.42 10.28
C ILE A 119 6.07 -3.59 11.62
N LEU A 120 7.03 -2.71 11.91
CA LEU A 120 7.67 -2.65 13.22
C LEU A 120 6.90 -1.69 14.11
N VAL A 121 6.29 -2.23 15.18
CA VAL A 121 5.55 -1.46 16.17
C VAL A 121 6.31 -1.34 17.48
N ASN A 122 6.09 -0.23 18.16
CA ASN A 122 6.53 0.01 19.52
C ASN A 122 5.31 0.29 20.40
N VAL A 123 5.10 -0.59 21.37
CA VAL A 123 4.04 -0.46 22.36
C VAL A 123 4.68 0.10 23.63
N LEU A 124 4.31 1.31 24.03
CA LEU A 124 4.70 1.91 25.31
C LEU A 124 3.44 2.28 26.09
N ASP A 125 3.14 3.57 26.22
CA ASP A 125 1.85 4.08 26.69
C ASP A 125 0.81 4.06 25.56
N ASP A 126 1.28 4.15 24.31
CA ASP A 126 0.55 3.98 23.07
C ASP A 126 1.26 3.00 22.11
N LEU A 127 0.53 2.53 21.10
CA LEU A 127 1.02 1.83 19.94
C LEU A 127 1.48 2.89 18.94
N SER A 128 2.77 2.86 18.62
CA SER A 128 3.40 3.74 17.65
C SER A 128 4.09 2.91 16.57
N LEU A 129 4.09 3.41 15.34
CA LEU A 129 4.79 2.79 14.21
C LEU A 129 6.22 3.32 14.16
N LEU A 130 7.19 2.41 14.03
CA LEU A 130 8.60 2.78 13.87
C LEU A 130 9.05 2.65 12.41
N THR A 131 8.64 1.59 11.72
CA THR A 131 9.06 1.31 10.35
C THR A 131 8.04 0.44 9.64
N ILE A 132 7.90 0.64 8.34
CA ILE A 132 7.08 -0.18 7.44
C ILE A 132 7.97 -0.56 6.26
N ASN A 133 8.10 -1.86 6.00
CA ASN A 133 8.73 -2.39 4.79
C ASN A 133 7.67 -3.14 3.99
N VAL A 134 7.67 -2.97 2.68
CA VAL A 134 6.61 -3.46 1.80
C VAL A 134 7.27 -4.02 0.54
N ASP A 135 6.89 -5.22 0.13
CA ASP A 135 7.23 -5.76 -1.18
C ASP A 135 6.36 -5.11 -2.27
N GLU A 136 6.95 -4.85 -3.44
CA GLU A 136 6.21 -4.36 -4.61
C GLU A 136 5.12 -5.37 -5.01
N GLY A 137 3.85 -5.03 -4.75
CA GLY A 137 2.69 -5.89 -5.00
C GLY A 137 1.76 -6.04 -3.80
N ALA A 138 2.29 -5.89 -2.59
CA ALA A 138 1.56 -6.10 -1.34
C ALA A 138 0.52 -5.02 -1.03
N LEU A 139 0.72 -3.82 -1.56
CA LEU A 139 -0.15 -2.66 -1.36
C LEU A 139 -1.04 -2.42 -2.57
N PRO A 140 -2.19 -1.74 -2.37
CA PRO A 140 -2.87 -1.15 -3.50
C PRO A 140 -1.87 -0.29 -4.27
N TRP A 141 -1.91 -0.42 -5.59
CA TRP A 141 -1.08 0.35 -6.52
C TRP A 141 -1.48 1.83 -6.60
N TYR A 142 -2.31 2.27 -5.65
CA TYR A 142 -2.71 3.64 -5.42
C TYR A 142 -2.85 3.89 -3.90
N GLU A 143 -2.75 5.15 -3.49
CA GLU A 143 -2.86 5.61 -2.11
C GLU A 143 -3.39 7.04 -2.11
N SER A 144 -4.34 7.39 -1.24
CA SER A 144 -4.69 8.80 -1.02
C SER A 144 -3.81 9.39 0.06
N ASN A 145 -3.50 10.68 -0.05
CA ASN A 145 -2.90 11.42 1.05
C ASN A 145 -3.88 11.53 2.25
N PRO A 146 -3.41 11.89 3.46
CA PRO A 146 -4.24 11.85 4.66
C PRO A 146 -5.54 12.70 4.64
N ASP A 147 -5.55 13.80 3.89
CA ASP A 147 -6.74 14.63 3.69
C ASP A 147 -7.63 14.18 2.51
N LYS A 148 -7.22 13.11 1.83
CA LYS A 148 -7.87 12.50 0.67
C LYS A 148 -8.06 13.43 -0.52
N THR A 149 -7.30 14.52 -0.63
CA THR A 149 -7.41 15.46 -1.75
C THR A 149 -6.48 15.12 -2.92
N VAL A 150 -5.52 14.22 -2.69
CA VAL A 150 -4.56 13.75 -3.69
C VAL A 150 -4.50 12.24 -3.69
N LEU A 151 -4.73 11.65 -4.87
CA LEU A 151 -4.54 10.23 -5.14
C LEU A 151 -3.18 10.03 -5.80
N VAL A 152 -2.31 9.22 -5.20
CA VAL A 152 -1.02 8.79 -5.77
C VAL A 152 -1.18 7.39 -6.33
N ILE A 153 -0.61 7.13 -7.51
CA ILE A 153 -0.59 5.85 -8.22
C ILE A 153 0.87 5.43 -8.39
N ARG A 154 1.16 4.16 -8.15
CA ARG A 154 2.48 3.53 -8.30
C ARG A 154 2.33 2.26 -9.12
N LEU A 155 2.91 2.26 -10.32
CA LEU A 155 2.79 1.16 -11.26
C LEU A 155 4.16 0.71 -11.75
N PRO A 156 4.43 -0.59 -11.84
CA PRO A 156 5.63 -1.10 -12.49
C PRO A 156 5.72 -0.57 -13.92
N ALA A 157 6.91 -0.11 -14.32
CA ALA A 157 7.17 0.41 -15.64
C ALA A 157 8.59 0.05 -16.08
N ASN A 158 8.77 -0.18 -17.39
CA ASN A 158 10.08 -0.39 -17.96
C ASN A 158 10.23 0.48 -19.20
N GLU A 159 10.57 1.76 -19.00
CA GLU A 159 10.68 2.73 -20.09
C GLU A 159 11.77 2.34 -21.11
N THR A 160 12.75 1.53 -20.72
CA THR A 160 13.81 1.03 -21.64
C THR A 160 13.27 0.14 -22.77
N THR A 161 12.07 -0.42 -22.57
CA THR A 161 11.38 -1.26 -23.58
C THR A 161 10.52 -0.44 -24.55
N GLY A 162 10.39 0.87 -24.33
CA GLY A 162 9.51 1.76 -25.10
C GLY A 162 8.05 1.74 -24.68
N TYR A 163 7.69 1.01 -23.62
CA TYR A 163 6.37 1.04 -23.00
C TYR A 163 6.30 2.15 -21.95
N ALA A 164 5.13 2.79 -21.85
CA ALA A 164 4.86 3.79 -20.83
C ALA A 164 3.39 3.73 -20.39
N TRP A 165 3.13 4.17 -19.17
CA TRP A 165 1.77 4.41 -18.71
C TRP A 165 1.21 5.69 -19.32
N GLN A 166 0.01 5.60 -19.88
CA GLN A 166 -0.80 6.71 -20.36
C GLN A 166 -2.08 6.76 -19.56
N TYR A 167 -2.71 7.93 -19.45
CA TYR A 167 -3.97 8.08 -18.72
C TYR A 167 -5.05 8.79 -19.52
N THR A 168 -6.30 8.54 -19.17
CA THR A 168 -7.49 9.27 -19.63
C THR A 168 -8.43 9.42 -18.45
N ILE A 169 -9.10 10.57 -18.37
CA ILE A 169 -10.03 10.91 -17.29
C ILE A 169 -11.38 11.25 -17.94
N GLU A 170 -12.47 10.63 -17.47
CA GLU A 170 -13.82 10.93 -17.96
C GLU A 170 -14.86 10.87 -16.83
N PRO A 171 -15.66 11.93 -16.60
CA PRO A 171 -15.45 13.30 -17.09
C PRO A 171 -14.17 13.91 -16.52
N GLU A 172 -13.64 14.96 -17.16
CA GLU A 172 -12.43 15.70 -16.77
C GLU A 172 -12.59 16.52 -15.47
N ILE A 173 -12.93 15.86 -14.37
CA ILE A 173 -13.08 16.44 -13.02
C ILE A 173 -11.91 16.08 -12.09
N LEU A 174 -10.92 15.33 -12.60
CA LEU A 174 -9.62 15.11 -11.99
C LEU A 174 -8.54 15.76 -12.88
N GLU A 175 -7.44 16.18 -12.27
CA GLU A 175 -6.26 16.67 -13.00
C GLU A 175 -4.97 16.03 -12.49
N LEU A 176 -4.02 15.81 -13.40
CA LEU A 176 -2.67 15.36 -13.07
C LEU A 176 -1.92 16.46 -12.33
N VAL A 177 -1.35 16.13 -11.18
CA VAL A 177 -0.47 16.99 -10.40
C VAL A 177 1.00 16.76 -10.77
N THR A 178 1.45 15.49 -10.76
CA THR A 178 2.80 15.11 -11.18
C THR A 178 2.80 13.70 -11.76
N ALA A 179 3.76 13.40 -12.63
CA ALA A 179 4.09 12.04 -13.08
C ALA A 179 5.61 11.92 -13.22
N THR A 180 6.20 10.91 -12.60
CA THR A 180 7.64 10.65 -12.58
C THR A 180 7.92 9.16 -12.74
N TYR A 181 9.09 8.83 -13.27
CA TYR A 181 9.61 7.47 -13.32
C TYR A 181 10.81 7.37 -12.37
N GLU A 182 10.78 6.40 -11.46
CA GLU A 182 11.88 6.08 -10.54
C GLU A 182 12.46 4.73 -10.94
N GLU A 183 13.74 4.72 -11.35
CA GLU A 183 14.46 3.50 -11.72
C GLU A 183 14.81 2.68 -10.47
N ASP A 184 14.71 1.35 -10.57
CA ASP A 184 15.05 0.46 -9.45
C ASP A 184 16.56 0.47 -9.21
N SER A 185 16.98 1.22 -8.18
CA SER A 185 18.39 1.35 -7.78
C SER A 185 19.06 0.03 -7.34
N SER A 186 18.29 -1.04 -7.10
CA SER A 186 18.84 -2.38 -6.83
C SER A 186 19.44 -3.06 -8.07
N ALA A 187 19.17 -2.52 -9.26
CA ALA A 187 19.62 -3.02 -10.55
C ALA A 187 20.83 -2.25 -11.12
N GLU A 188 21.60 -1.52 -10.29
CA GLU A 188 22.85 -0.90 -10.70
C GLU A 188 23.74 -1.95 -11.40
N GLN A 189 23.75 -1.92 -12.74
CA GLN A 189 24.53 -2.71 -13.72
C GLN A 189 23.77 -3.67 -14.68
N LEU A 190 22.44 -3.74 -14.69
CA LEU A 190 21.72 -4.53 -15.71
C LEU A 190 20.98 -3.66 -16.74
N LEU A 191 21.35 -3.80 -18.02
CA LEU A 191 20.61 -3.22 -19.14
C LEU A 191 19.19 -3.80 -19.16
N GLY A 192 18.17 -2.94 -19.04
CA GLY A 192 16.75 -3.34 -19.03
C GLY A 192 16.10 -3.40 -17.66
N ALA A 193 16.76 -2.87 -16.61
CA ALA A 193 16.13 -2.66 -15.31
C ALA A 193 14.80 -1.92 -15.45
N GLY A 194 13.78 -2.45 -14.78
CA GLY A 194 12.50 -1.76 -14.63
C GLY A 194 12.60 -0.62 -13.63
N GLY A 195 11.44 -0.08 -13.30
CA GLY A 195 11.28 0.89 -12.23
C GLY A 195 9.80 1.08 -11.96
N THR A 196 9.49 2.15 -11.25
CA THR A 196 8.12 2.49 -10.89
C THR A 196 7.72 3.82 -11.54
N TRP A 197 6.60 3.81 -12.25
CA TRP A 197 5.91 5.03 -12.66
C TRP A 197 5.00 5.50 -11.53
N ILE A 198 5.21 6.73 -11.09
CA ILE A 198 4.50 7.37 -9.99
C ILE A 198 3.74 8.57 -10.54
N ALA A 199 2.43 8.60 -10.37
CA ALA A 199 1.61 9.75 -10.75
C ALA A 199 0.66 10.15 -9.65
N SER A 200 0.40 11.44 -9.50
CA SER A 200 -0.58 11.94 -8.53
C SER A 200 -1.65 12.77 -9.20
N PHE A 201 -2.89 12.60 -8.77
CA PHE A 201 -4.07 13.27 -9.29
C PHE A 201 -4.83 13.96 -8.16
N ARG A 202 -5.54 15.04 -8.49
CA ARG A 202 -6.43 15.73 -7.55
C ARG A 202 -7.74 16.12 -8.22
N GLY A 203 -8.76 16.44 -7.43
CA GLY A 203 -10.01 17.01 -7.94
C GLY A 203 -9.79 18.38 -8.59
N VAL A 204 -10.44 18.63 -9.73
CA VAL A 204 -10.47 19.96 -10.35
C VAL A 204 -11.29 20.89 -9.45
N PRO A 205 -10.75 22.05 -9.02
CA PRO A 205 -11.48 22.96 -8.13
C PRO A 205 -12.83 23.40 -8.69
N GLY A 206 -13.90 23.20 -7.92
CA GLY A 206 -15.26 23.55 -8.30
C GLY A 206 -15.97 22.50 -9.17
N SER A 207 -15.32 21.36 -9.43
CA SER A 207 -15.93 20.18 -10.05
C SER A 207 -16.19 19.11 -8.98
N SER A 208 -17.29 18.38 -9.14
CA SER A 208 -17.65 17.25 -8.27
C SER A 208 -18.44 16.23 -9.07
N GLY A 209 -18.40 14.97 -8.67
CA GLY A 209 -19.05 13.87 -9.36
C GLY A 209 -18.17 12.63 -9.41
N GLU A 210 -18.63 11.61 -10.11
CA GLU A 210 -17.87 10.39 -10.35
C GLU A 210 -17.02 10.54 -11.61
N ALA A 211 -15.76 10.09 -11.57
CA ALA A 211 -14.85 10.02 -12.70
C ALA A 211 -14.18 8.66 -12.82
N ALA A 212 -13.98 8.22 -14.06
CA ALA A 212 -13.11 7.11 -14.39
C ALA A 212 -11.71 7.62 -14.73
N LEU A 213 -10.71 7.18 -13.97
CA LEU A 213 -9.29 7.33 -14.30
C LEU A 213 -8.80 6.01 -14.93
N VAL A 214 -8.58 6.03 -16.24
CA VAL A 214 -8.14 4.89 -17.03
C VAL A 214 -6.65 5.02 -17.33
N LEU A 215 -5.87 4.04 -16.92
CA LEU A 215 -4.43 3.94 -17.07
C LEU A 215 -4.11 2.81 -18.03
N LYS A 216 -3.29 3.05 -19.04
CA LYS A 216 -2.93 2.08 -20.08
C LYS A 216 -1.42 1.97 -20.20
N TYR A 217 -0.89 0.77 -19.98
CA TYR A 217 0.50 0.46 -20.25
C TYR A 217 0.63 0.01 -21.69
N GLN A 218 1.28 0.83 -22.52
CA GLN A 218 1.39 0.57 -23.95
C GLN A 218 2.63 1.23 -24.55
N ARG A 219 3.08 0.69 -25.70
CA ARG A 219 4.05 1.37 -26.54
C ARG A 219 3.33 2.43 -27.37
N SER A 220 4.01 3.55 -27.66
CA SER A 220 3.44 4.70 -28.38
C SER A 220 2.86 4.40 -29.77
N GLU A 221 3.26 3.29 -30.39
CA GLU A 221 2.83 2.86 -31.72
C GLU A 221 1.74 1.77 -31.70
N ASP A 222 1.43 1.22 -30.52
CA ASP A 222 0.52 0.09 -30.38
C ASP A 222 -0.94 0.58 -30.23
N ALA A 223 -1.85 -0.13 -30.89
CA ALA A 223 -3.29 0.18 -30.83
C ALA A 223 -3.96 -0.36 -29.54
N ASN A 224 -3.34 -1.35 -28.89
CA ASN A 224 -3.88 -2.01 -27.71
C ASN A 224 -2.87 -1.91 -26.57
N ALA A 225 -3.37 -1.65 -25.37
CA ALA A 225 -2.58 -1.71 -24.16
C ALA A 225 -2.32 -3.16 -23.76
N THR A 226 -1.13 -3.43 -23.22
CA THR A 226 -0.78 -4.73 -22.62
C THR A 226 -1.37 -4.86 -21.21
N GLU A 227 -1.67 -3.73 -20.58
CA GLU A 227 -2.36 -3.68 -19.31
C GLU A 227 -3.19 -2.41 -19.25
N THR A 228 -4.42 -2.52 -18.75
CA THR A 228 -5.29 -1.39 -18.46
C THR A 228 -5.74 -1.47 -17.01
N ARG A 229 -5.50 -0.41 -16.24
CA ARG A 229 -6.04 -0.23 -14.90
C ARG A 229 -7.09 0.88 -14.90
N VAL A 230 -8.14 0.71 -14.12
CA VAL A 230 -9.21 1.69 -14.00
C VAL A 230 -9.47 1.94 -12.53
N LEU A 231 -9.57 3.21 -12.14
CA LEU A 231 -10.21 3.61 -10.88
C LEU A 231 -11.49 4.36 -11.19
N THR A 232 -12.57 4.01 -10.49
CA THR A 232 -13.77 4.83 -10.38
C THR A 232 -13.65 5.65 -9.11
N ILE A 233 -13.69 6.97 -9.23
CA ILE A 233 -13.38 7.91 -8.15
C ILE A 233 -14.54 8.90 -8.00
N GLN A 234 -15.09 8.99 -6.79
CA GLN A 234 -15.99 10.07 -6.41
C GLN A 234 -15.18 11.29 -5.97
N VAL A 235 -15.44 12.43 -6.60
CA VAL A 235 -14.89 13.74 -6.25
C VAL A 235 -15.99 14.54 -5.55
N SER A 236 -15.73 15.01 -4.33
CA SER A 236 -16.65 15.86 -3.59
C SER A 236 -16.47 17.35 -3.94
N GLU A 237 -17.41 18.21 -3.53
CA GLU A 237 -17.32 19.67 -3.76
C GLU A 237 -16.11 20.33 -3.08
N ASP A 238 -15.63 19.75 -1.97
CA ASP A 238 -14.45 20.18 -1.24
C ASP A 238 -13.15 19.54 -1.75
N GLY A 239 -13.21 18.74 -2.82
CA GLY A 239 -12.05 18.15 -3.49
C GLY A 239 -11.51 16.86 -2.86
N VAL A 240 -12.26 16.26 -1.93
CA VAL A 240 -11.98 14.93 -1.39
C VAL A 240 -12.27 13.88 -2.46
N LEU A 241 -11.36 12.90 -2.54
CA LEU A 241 -11.38 11.78 -3.46
C LEU A 241 -11.72 10.51 -2.69
N GLU A 242 -12.70 9.77 -3.19
CA GLU A 242 -13.04 8.44 -2.69
C GLU A 242 -12.98 7.45 -3.85
N VAL A 243 -12.06 6.48 -3.77
CA VAL A 243 -11.99 5.40 -4.76
C VAL A 243 -13.13 4.43 -4.49
N LEU A 244 -14.09 4.36 -5.42
CA LEU A 244 -15.28 3.51 -5.31
C LEU A 244 -15.03 2.08 -5.78
N ALA A 245 -14.22 1.92 -6.84
CA ALA A 245 -13.93 0.64 -7.45
C ALA A 245 -12.61 0.68 -8.22
N THR A 246 -11.98 -0.48 -8.39
CA THR A 246 -10.84 -0.65 -9.29
C THR A 246 -10.98 -1.86 -10.19
N ALA A 247 -10.33 -1.83 -11.35
CA ALA A 247 -10.26 -2.96 -12.27
C ALA A 247 -8.88 -3.02 -12.94
N THR A 248 -8.40 -4.24 -13.19
CA THR A 248 -7.19 -4.53 -13.98
C THR A 248 -7.54 -5.49 -15.11
N LEU A 249 -7.14 -5.14 -16.33
CA LEU A 249 -7.40 -5.87 -17.57
C LEU A 249 -6.07 -6.09 -18.29
N ASN A 250 -5.78 -7.33 -18.69
CA ASN A 250 -4.58 -7.72 -19.45
C ASN A 250 -4.96 -8.19 -20.86
#